data_AF-A0A3B9I6T0-F1
#
_entry.id   AF-A0A3B9I6T0-F1
#
_cell.length_a   1.000
_cell.length_b   1.000
_cell.length_c   1.000
_cell.angle_alpha   90.00
_cell.angle_beta   90.00
_cell.angle_gamma   90.00
#
_symmetry.space_group_name_H-M   'P 1'
#
loop_
_entity.id
_entity.type
_entity.pdbx_description
1 polymer ?
#
loop_
_entity_poly.entity_id
_entity_poly.type
_entity_poly.pdbx_seq_one_letter_code
_entity_poly.pdbx_strand_id
1 'polypeptide(L)'
;MDLLERTTDYIAKAFSGLKPVFGALTGLVSYLFFPEKAYFLALVAVIIAATMDIITKLYAISKVNGGYRQAVKSGKLFSKTLWQGTEVKIFSYLTVTLLTGLSYRVIFLKEAGVLLASFVYSVMFMREFQSNIENLCEAGADLHWLLLFAKKKNTDLMKSVEEEKGENANDKRV
;
A
#
# COMPACT_ATOMS: atom_id res chain seq x y z
N MET A 1 -50.00 -8.50 15.78
CA MET A 1 -49.85 -7.69 14.55
C MET A 1 -48.72 -6.67 14.69
N ASP A 2 -48.63 -5.99 15.84
CA ASP A 2 -47.65 -4.93 16.16
C ASP A 2 -46.15 -5.35 16.10
N LEU A 3 -45.81 -6.59 16.46
CA LEU A 3 -44.40 -7.06 16.46
C LEU A 3 -43.87 -7.31 15.05
N LEU A 4 -44.71 -7.88 14.17
CA LEU A 4 -44.35 -8.17 12.78
C LEU A 4 -44.15 -6.87 12.00
N GLU A 5 -45.06 -5.91 12.19
CA GLU A 5 -45.01 -4.59 11.57
C GLU A 5 -43.77 -3.80 12.00
N ARG A 6 -43.40 -3.86 13.28
CA ARG A 6 -42.14 -3.31 13.81
C ARG A 6 -40.92 -3.99 13.21
N THR A 7 -40.87 -5.33 13.15
CA THR A 7 -39.73 -6.03 12.53
C THR A 7 -39.58 -5.71 11.05
N THR A 8 -40.68 -5.60 10.32
CA THR A 8 -40.64 -5.23 8.89
C THR A 8 -40.20 -3.78 8.69
N ASP A 9 -40.62 -2.85 9.56
CA ASP A 9 -40.20 -1.44 9.48
C ASP A 9 -38.72 -1.24 9.86
N TYR A 10 -38.20 -2.03 10.81
CA TYR A 10 -36.77 -2.07 11.13
C TYR A 10 -35.91 -2.64 9.99
N ILE A 11 -36.36 -3.73 9.36
CA ILE A 11 -35.68 -4.31 8.19
C ILE A 11 -35.74 -3.33 7.02
N ALA A 12 -36.89 -2.70 6.77
CA ALA A 12 -37.04 -1.68 5.73
C ALA A 12 -36.07 -0.52 5.96
N LYS A 13 -35.94 0.01 7.18
CA LYS A 13 -34.97 1.06 7.53
C LYS A 13 -33.50 0.61 7.44
N ALA A 14 -33.22 -0.66 7.70
CA ALA A 14 -31.89 -1.22 7.50
C ALA A 14 -31.50 -1.26 6.01
N PHE A 15 -32.47 -1.50 5.11
CA PHE A 15 -32.28 -1.62 3.66
C PHE A 15 -32.60 -0.35 2.83
N SER A 16 -33.25 0.67 3.40
CA SER A 16 -33.71 1.86 2.66
C SER A 16 -32.71 3.03 2.62
N GLY A 17 -31.52 2.88 3.23
CA GLY A 17 -30.50 3.94 3.29
C GLY A 17 -29.40 3.83 2.24
N LEU A 18 -28.47 4.80 2.24
CA LEU A 18 -27.16 4.70 1.54
C LEU A 18 -26.32 3.51 2.08
N LYS A 19 -26.64 3.06 3.31
CA LYS A 19 -25.86 2.11 4.13
C LYS A 19 -25.71 0.69 3.54
N PRO A 20 -26.72 0.06 2.92
CA PRO A 20 -26.59 -1.25 2.28
C PRO A 20 -25.79 -1.19 0.99
N VAL A 21 -25.94 -0.13 0.20
CA VAL A 21 -25.15 0.07 -1.02
C VAL A 21 -23.68 0.26 -0.67
N PHE A 22 -23.39 1.11 0.33
CA PHE A 22 -22.04 1.24 0.87
C PHE A 22 -21.52 -0.07 1.46
N GLY A 23 -22.33 -0.81 2.23
CA GLY A 23 -21.96 -2.11 2.79
C GLY A 23 -21.67 -3.18 1.72
N ALA A 24 -22.43 -3.17 0.62
CA ALA A 24 -22.21 -4.05 -0.52
C ALA A 24 -20.93 -3.67 -1.29
N LEU A 25 -20.71 -2.37 -1.52
CA LEU A 25 -19.50 -1.86 -2.16
C LEU A 25 -18.25 -2.14 -1.31
N THR A 26 -18.30 -1.85 -0.01
CA THR A 26 -17.17 -2.14 0.89
C THR A 26 -16.97 -3.64 1.05
N GLY A 27 -18.04 -4.44 1.12
CA GLY A 27 -17.97 -5.89 1.13
C GLY A 27 -17.31 -6.46 -0.14
N LEU A 28 -17.69 -5.94 -1.31
CA LEU A 28 -17.11 -6.34 -2.59
C LEU A 28 -15.64 -5.92 -2.70
N VAL A 29 -15.31 -4.69 -2.32
CA VAL A 29 -13.93 -4.21 -2.28
C VAL A 29 -13.09 -5.04 -1.30
N SER A 30 -13.56 -5.24 -0.07
CA SER A 30 -12.84 -6.06 0.92
C SER A 30 -12.65 -7.50 0.45
N TYR A 31 -13.65 -8.08 -0.21
CA TYR A 31 -13.57 -9.43 -0.77
C TYR A 31 -12.53 -9.55 -1.90
N LEU A 32 -12.40 -8.51 -2.73
CA LEU A 32 -11.43 -8.48 -3.84
C LEU A 32 -10.01 -8.16 -3.37
N PHE A 33 -9.85 -7.22 -2.43
CA PHE A 33 -8.55 -6.78 -1.93
C PHE A 33 -7.91 -7.78 -0.95
N PHE A 34 -8.72 -8.48 -0.16
CA PHE A 34 -8.24 -9.31 0.96
C PHE A 34 -8.76 -10.74 0.85
N PRO A 35 -8.26 -11.53 -0.12
CA PRO A 35 -8.60 -12.95 -0.20
C PRO A 35 -8.12 -13.71 1.05
N GLU A 36 -7.03 -13.27 1.67
CA GLU A 36 -6.50 -13.83 2.92
C GLU A 36 -6.11 -12.74 3.93
N LYS A 37 -6.03 -13.11 5.22
CA LYS A 37 -5.63 -12.20 6.31
C LYS A 37 -4.23 -11.62 6.11
N ALA A 38 -3.31 -12.38 5.51
CA ALA A 38 -1.94 -11.92 5.24
C ALA A 38 -1.92 -10.68 4.31
N TYR A 39 -2.84 -10.60 3.35
CA TYR A 39 -2.93 -9.48 2.41
C TYR A 39 -3.33 -8.19 3.13
N PHE A 40 -4.24 -8.31 4.10
CA PHE A 40 -4.66 -7.17 4.91
C PHE A 40 -3.51 -6.62 5.74
N LEU A 41 -2.77 -7.50 6.44
CA LEU A 41 -1.62 -7.08 7.24
C LEU A 41 -0.52 -6.45 6.36
N ALA A 42 -0.24 -7.05 5.21
CA ALA A 42 0.75 -6.53 4.27
C ALA A 42 0.35 -5.16 3.70
N LEU A 43 -0.92 -4.99 3.31
CA LEU A 43 -1.42 -3.70 2.87
C LEU A 43 -1.34 -2.64 3.98
N VAL A 44 -1.74 -2.98 5.21
CA VAL A 44 -1.67 -2.07 6.36
C VAL A 44 -0.22 -1.61 6.59
N ALA A 45 0.76 -2.53 6.49
CA ALA A 45 2.17 -2.19 6.60
C ALA A 45 2.61 -1.19 5.51
N VAL A 46 2.19 -1.41 4.25
CA VAL A 46 2.49 -0.48 3.14
C VAL A 46 1.82 0.89 3.35
N ILE A 47 0.56 0.92 3.80
CA ILE A 47 -0.15 2.18 4.07
C ILE A 47 0.54 2.96 5.18
N ILE A 48 0.96 2.29 6.26
CA ILE A 48 1.71 2.93 7.34
C ILE A 48 3.04 3.48 6.81
N ALA A 49 3.79 2.69 6.04
CA ALA A 49 5.07 3.13 5.46
C ALA A 49 4.90 4.34 4.52
N ALA A 50 3.88 4.34 3.67
CA ALA A 50 3.55 5.44 2.77
C ALA A 50 3.08 6.69 3.52
N THR A 51 2.34 6.52 4.61
CA THR A 51 1.93 7.64 5.47
C THR A 51 3.14 8.26 6.16
N MET A 52 4.03 7.41 6.68
CA MET A 52 5.30 7.85 7.25
C MET A 52 6.17 8.56 6.23
N ASP A 53 6.17 8.13 4.96
CA ASP A 53 6.92 8.79 3.89
C ASP A 53 6.46 10.23 3.69
N ILE A 54 5.14 10.47 3.68
CA ILE A 54 4.60 11.83 3.61
C ILE A 54 5.07 12.65 4.82
N ILE A 55 4.99 12.09 6.03
CA ILE A 55 5.39 12.78 7.27
C ILE A 55 6.89 13.12 7.25
N THR A 56 7.76 12.16 6.92
CA THR A 56 9.21 12.35 6.87
C THR A 56 9.59 13.38 5.81
N LYS A 57 8.92 13.37 4.65
CA LYS A 57 9.11 14.38 3.61
C LYS A 57 8.73 15.78 4.05
N LEU A 58 7.59 15.94 4.72
CA LEU A 58 7.16 17.23 5.28
C LEU A 58 8.15 17.73 6.34
N TYR A 59 8.68 16.81 7.16
CA TYR A 59 9.72 17.13 8.15
C TYR A 59 11.02 17.57 7.48
N ALA A 60 11.51 16.85 6.46
CA ALA A 60 12.71 17.17 5.71
C ALA A 60 12.61 18.58 5.07
N ILE A 61 11.51 18.86 4.36
CA ILE A 61 11.24 20.19 3.78
C ILE A 61 11.25 21.26 4.86
N SER A 62 10.62 21.00 6.00
CA SER A 62 10.59 21.96 7.12
C SER A 62 11.99 22.25 7.65
N LYS A 63 12.85 21.22 7.77
CA LYS A 63 14.20 21.37 8.30
C LYS A 63 15.12 22.10 7.33
N VAL A 64 15.09 21.75 6.04
CA VAL A 64 15.92 22.34 4.99
C VAL A 64 15.59 23.82 4.76
N ASN A 65 14.34 24.23 4.95
CA ASN A 65 13.90 25.62 4.73
C ASN A 65 13.90 26.48 6.01
N GLY A 66 14.74 26.17 7.01
CA GLY A 66 14.91 27.01 8.20
C GLY A 66 13.77 26.91 9.24
N GLY A 67 12.98 25.84 9.19
CA GLY A 67 11.91 25.53 10.14
C GLY A 67 10.51 25.58 9.52
N TYR A 68 9.54 24.97 10.24
CA TYR A 68 8.15 24.81 9.78
C TYR A 68 7.48 26.13 9.34
N ARG A 69 7.65 27.21 10.12
CA ARG A 69 7.03 28.52 9.81
C ARG A 69 7.53 29.11 8.49
N GLN A 70 8.82 28.94 8.17
CA GLN A 70 9.39 29.43 6.91
C GLN A 70 9.01 28.52 5.73
N ALA A 71 8.93 27.22 5.96
CA ALA A 71 8.47 26.25 4.96
C ALA A 71 7.00 26.44 4.54
N VAL A 72 6.12 26.85 5.47
CA VAL A 72 4.73 27.21 5.15
C VAL A 72 4.67 28.53 4.36
N LYS A 73 5.40 29.56 4.81
CA LYS A 73 5.45 30.86 4.13
C LYS A 73 6.00 30.78 2.69
N SER A 74 6.95 29.88 2.46
CA SER A 74 7.53 29.63 1.13
C SER A 74 6.66 28.75 0.22
N GLY A 75 5.52 28.25 0.71
CA GLY A 75 4.58 27.42 -0.07
C GLY A 75 5.11 26.04 -0.46
N LYS A 76 6.35 25.68 -0.08
CA LYS A 76 6.98 24.42 -0.49
C LYS A 76 6.32 23.18 0.13
N LEU A 77 5.80 23.30 1.37
CA LEU A 77 5.06 22.24 2.06
C LEU A 77 3.79 21.80 1.32
N PHE A 78 3.16 22.70 0.58
CA PHE A 78 1.94 22.43 -0.19
C PHE A 78 2.15 22.62 -1.68
N SER A 79 3.38 22.44 -2.16
CA SER A 79 3.67 22.58 -3.59
C SER A 79 2.86 21.56 -4.40
N LYS A 80 2.39 22.01 -5.57
CA LYS A 80 1.61 21.16 -6.49
C LYS A 80 2.36 19.87 -6.84
N THR A 81 3.67 19.96 -6.98
CA THR A 81 4.56 18.82 -7.27
C THR A 81 4.57 17.77 -6.17
N LEU A 82 4.52 18.17 -4.89
CA LEU A 82 4.46 17.23 -3.76
C LEU A 82 3.13 16.45 -3.78
N TRP A 83 2.02 17.17 -3.94
CA TRP A 83 0.69 16.57 -3.99
C TRP A 83 0.47 15.69 -5.22
N GLN A 84 0.96 16.10 -6.39
CA GLN A 84 0.91 15.27 -7.60
C GLN A 84 1.68 13.96 -7.44
N GLY A 85 2.86 13.99 -6.83
CA GLY A 85 3.63 12.78 -6.53
C GLY A 85 2.88 11.84 -5.56
N THR A 86 2.26 12.41 -4.52
CA THR A 86 1.46 11.64 -3.56
C THR A 86 0.19 11.05 -4.20
N GLU A 87 -0.51 11.80 -5.05
CA GLU A 87 -1.70 11.33 -5.78
C GLU A 87 -1.36 10.14 -6.69
N VAL A 88 -0.30 10.26 -7.49
CA VAL A 88 0.17 9.18 -8.36
C VAL A 88 0.56 7.95 -7.53
N LYS A 89 1.22 8.14 -6.38
CA LYS A 89 1.58 7.04 -5.47
C LYS A 89 0.34 6.32 -4.93
N ILE A 90 -0.65 7.06 -4.44
CA ILE A 90 -1.92 6.51 -3.93
C ILE A 90 -2.63 5.71 -5.02
N PHE A 91 -2.80 6.29 -6.21
CA PHE A 91 -3.48 5.64 -7.32
C PHE A 91 -2.74 4.36 -7.77
N SER A 92 -1.42 4.43 -7.88
CA SER A 92 -0.58 3.28 -8.25
C SER A 92 -0.70 2.15 -7.23
N TYR A 93 -0.64 2.47 -5.93
CA TYR A 93 -0.69 1.47 -4.87
C TYR A 93 -2.05 0.82 -4.76
N LEU A 94 -3.13 1.60 -4.89
CA LEU A 94 -4.49 1.06 -4.94
C LEU A 94 -4.64 0.08 -6.12
N THR A 95 -4.18 0.48 -7.29
CA THR A 95 -4.26 -0.33 -8.52
C THR A 95 -3.49 -1.64 -8.38
N VAL A 96 -2.22 -1.57 -7.94
CA VAL A 96 -1.37 -2.75 -7.77
C VAL A 96 -1.94 -3.71 -6.71
N THR A 97 -2.43 -3.17 -5.60
CA THR A 97 -3.07 -3.96 -4.52
C THR A 97 -4.32 -4.69 -5.02
N LEU A 98 -5.18 -3.99 -5.78
CA LEU A 98 -6.37 -4.58 -6.39
C LEU A 98 -6.01 -5.70 -7.37
N LEU A 99 -5.05 -5.45 -8.27
CA LEU A 99 -4.58 -6.45 -9.23
C LEU A 99 -3.95 -7.65 -8.52
N THR A 100 -3.26 -7.45 -7.40
CA THR A 100 -2.66 -8.51 -6.59
C THR A 100 -3.74 -9.39 -5.94
N GLY A 101 -4.77 -8.78 -5.34
CA GLY A 101 -5.92 -9.49 -4.79
C GLY A 101 -6.70 -10.27 -5.85
N LEU A 102 -6.91 -9.67 -7.04
CA LEU A 102 -7.51 -10.35 -8.19
C LEU A 102 -6.64 -11.50 -8.72
N SER A 103 -5.32 -11.31 -8.78
CA SER A 103 -4.38 -12.33 -9.26
C SER A 103 -4.46 -13.59 -8.40
N TYR A 104 -4.57 -13.45 -7.07
CA TYR A 104 -4.79 -14.60 -6.18
C TYR A 104 -6.05 -15.41 -6.56
N ARG A 105 -7.10 -14.75 -7.04
CA ARG A 105 -8.36 -15.40 -7.44
C ARG A 105 -8.27 -16.09 -8.80
N VAL A 106 -7.41 -15.59 -9.69
CA VAL A 106 -7.20 -16.15 -11.03
C VAL A 106 -6.19 -17.31 -11.00
N ILE A 107 -5.22 -17.28 -10.08
CA ILE A 107 -4.22 -18.33 -9.95
C ILE A 107 -4.85 -19.56 -9.28
N PHE A 108 -4.82 -20.69 -9.98
CA PHE A 108 -5.37 -21.96 -9.49
C PHE A 108 -4.60 -22.54 -8.29
N LEU A 109 -3.30 -22.24 -8.17
CA LEU A 109 -2.44 -22.67 -7.07
C LEU A 109 -2.36 -21.59 -5.98
N LYS A 110 -3.09 -21.78 -4.87
CA LYS A 110 -3.22 -20.77 -3.80
C LYS A 110 -1.87 -20.27 -3.27
N GLU A 111 -0.91 -21.18 -3.09
CA GLU A 111 0.43 -20.86 -2.58
C GLU A 111 1.18 -19.87 -3.48
N ALA A 112 1.04 -20.01 -4.81
CA ALA A 112 1.64 -19.09 -5.78
C ALA A 112 0.99 -17.70 -5.72
N GLY A 113 -0.31 -17.65 -5.44
CA GLY A 113 -1.01 -16.39 -5.16
C GLY A 113 -0.46 -15.71 -3.89
N VAL A 114 -0.29 -16.45 -2.79
CA VAL A 114 0.29 -15.91 -1.55
C VAL A 114 1.73 -15.42 -1.76
N LEU A 115 2.55 -16.17 -2.50
CA LEU A 115 3.92 -15.80 -2.85
C LEU A 115 3.95 -14.51 -3.67
N LEU A 116 3.14 -14.42 -4.73
CA LEU A 116 3.03 -13.23 -5.56
C LEU A 116 2.69 -11.99 -4.73
N ALA A 117 1.68 -12.07 -3.87
CA ALA A 117 1.31 -10.94 -3.02
C ALA A 117 2.39 -10.59 -2.01
N SER A 118 3.01 -11.58 -1.39
CA SER A 118 4.12 -11.36 -0.47
C SER A 118 5.26 -10.60 -1.14
N PHE A 119 5.60 -10.97 -2.38
CA PHE A 119 6.57 -10.26 -3.20
C PHE A 119 6.13 -8.82 -3.51
N VAL A 120 4.93 -8.63 -4.06
CA VAL A 120 4.42 -7.30 -4.45
C VAL A 120 4.39 -6.35 -3.25
N TYR A 121 3.82 -6.76 -2.13
CA TYR A 121 3.77 -5.92 -0.93
C TYR A 121 5.16 -5.68 -0.34
N SER A 122 6.08 -6.64 -0.42
CA SER A 122 7.46 -6.45 0.04
C SER A 122 8.20 -5.40 -0.80
N VAL A 123 8.04 -5.41 -2.12
CA VAL A 123 8.62 -4.41 -3.02
C VAL A 123 8.03 -3.02 -2.74
N MET A 124 6.70 -2.93 -2.58
CA MET A 124 6.03 -1.68 -2.24
C MET A 124 6.51 -1.13 -0.89
N PHE A 125 6.59 -1.99 0.13
CA PHE A 125 7.09 -1.62 1.45
C PHE A 125 8.54 -1.15 1.39
N MET A 126 9.41 -1.89 0.69
CA MET A 126 10.83 -1.56 0.58
C MET A 126 11.05 -0.22 -0.13
N ARG A 127 10.23 0.11 -1.14
CA ARG A 127 10.25 1.40 -1.81
C ARG A 127 9.91 2.55 -0.85
N GLU A 128 8.87 2.40 -0.03
CA GLU A 128 8.54 3.41 0.99
C GLU A 128 9.58 3.50 2.10
N PHE A 129 10.18 2.36 2.48
CA PHE A 129 11.26 2.34 3.46
C PHE A 129 12.48 3.13 2.97
N GLN A 130 12.89 2.93 1.72
CA GLN A 130 13.96 3.73 1.08
C GLN A 130 13.62 5.22 1.07
N SER A 131 12.41 5.58 0.61
CA SER A 131 11.95 6.97 0.52
C SER A 131 11.94 7.67 1.90
N ASN A 132 11.50 6.97 2.95
CA ASN A 132 11.58 7.46 4.33
C ASN A 132 13.02 7.74 4.77
N ILE A 133 13.96 6.84 4.49
CA ILE A 133 15.36 7.04 4.86
C ILE A 133 15.97 8.20 4.08
N GLU A 134 15.67 8.34 2.78
CA GLU A 134 16.11 9.47 1.96
C GLU A 134 15.63 10.80 2.56
N ASN A 135 14.34 10.90 2.92
CA ASN A 135 13.80 12.08 3.59
C ASN A 135 14.50 12.37 4.93
N LEU A 136 14.80 11.34 5.72
CA LEU A 136 15.50 11.52 7.00
C LEU A 136 16.97 11.95 6.81
N CYS A 137 17.66 11.42 5.80
CA CYS A 137 19.01 11.87 5.42
C CYS A 137 18.99 13.34 4.98
N GLU A 138 18.02 13.75 4.16
CA GLU A 138 17.81 15.15 3.78
C GLU A 138 17.57 16.07 5.00
N ALA A 139 16.93 15.54 6.05
CA ALA A 139 16.73 16.25 7.32
C ALA A 139 17.98 16.29 8.22
N GLY A 140 19.08 15.64 7.81
CA GLY A 140 20.36 15.62 8.51
C GLY A 140 20.64 14.36 9.36
N ALA A 141 19.85 13.29 9.21
CA ALA A 141 20.13 12.01 9.86
C ALA A 141 21.26 11.25 9.13
N ASP A 142 22.18 10.65 9.88
CA ASP A 142 23.23 9.80 9.29
C ASP A 142 22.73 8.35 9.12
N LEU A 143 21.98 8.11 8.04
CA LEU A 143 21.38 6.80 7.72
C LEU A 143 21.78 6.27 6.34
N HIS A 144 22.86 6.80 5.75
CA HIS A 144 23.31 6.41 4.41
C HIS A 144 23.62 4.91 4.28
N TRP A 145 24.17 4.31 5.34
CA TRP A 145 24.42 2.86 5.38
C TRP A 145 23.12 2.05 5.25
N LEU A 146 22.04 2.52 5.89
CA LEU A 146 20.74 1.86 5.87
C LEU A 146 20.06 2.07 4.52
N LEU A 147 20.26 3.23 3.89
CA LEU A 147 19.80 3.50 2.53
C LEU A 147 20.45 2.54 1.51
N LEU A 148 21.77 2.35 1.60
CA LEU A 148 22.50 1.41 0.75
C LEU A 148 22.03 -0.02 0.96
N PHE A 149 21.81 -0.41 2.22
CA PHE A 149 21.24 -1.72 2.56
C PHE A 149 19.84 -1.90 1.95
N ALA A 150 18.96 -0.92 2.11
CA ALA A 150 17.61 -0.95 1.58
C ALA A 150 17.59 -1.03 0.05
N LYS A 151 18.46 -0.26 -0.64
CA LYS A 151 18.63 -0.31 -2.10
C LYS A 151 19.09 -1.69 -2.57
N LYS A 152 20.10 -2.26 -1.90
CA LYS A 152 20.56 -3.62 -2.19
C LYS A 152 19.44 -4.65 -2.01
N LYS A 153 18.70 -4.59 -0.90
CA LYS A 153 17.62 -5.55 -0.63
C LYS A 153 16.47 -5.47 -1.62
N ASN A 154 16.12 -4.28 -2.09
CA ASN A 154 15.10 -4.17 -3.15
C ASN A 154 15.58 -4.83 -4.46
N THR A 155 16.84 -4.63 -4.83
CA THR A 155 17.43 -5.28 -6.01
C THR A 155 17.48 -6.81 -5.83
N ASP A 156 17.86 -7.31 -4.66
CA ASP A 156 17.89 -8.75 -4.37
C ASP A 156 16.49 -9.37 -4.48
N LEU A 157 15.45 -8.69 -3.96
CA LEU A 157 14.06 -9.13 -4.09
C LEU A 157 13.66 -9.24 -5.56
N MET A 158 13.97 -8.23 -6.37
CA MET A 158 13.63 -8.24 -7.80
C MET A 158 14.31 -9.40 -8.55
N LYS A 159 15.55 -9.74 -8.21
CA LYS A 159 16.31 -10.85 -8.82
C LYS A 159 15.78 -12.23 -8.42
N SER A 160 15.38 -12.42 -7.16
CA SER A 160 14.90 -13.72 -6.67
C SER A 160 13.70 -14.25 -7.47
N VAL A 161 12.83 -13.36 -7.96
CA VAL A 161 11.68 -13.73 -8.81
C VAL A 161 12.10 -14.12 -10.24
N GLU A 162 13.21 -13.60 -10.75
CA GLU A 162 13.74 -13.96 -12.07
C GLU A 162 14.38 -15.35 -12.03
N GLU A 163 15.09 -15.67 -10.94
CA GLU A 163 15.78 -16.95 -10.74
C GLU A 163 14.79 -18.10 -10.46
N GLU A 164 13.77 -17.90 -9.62
CA GLU A 164 12.72 -18.91 -9.35
C GLU A 164 11.89 -19.27 -10.60
N LYS A 165 11.76 -18.34 -11.56
CA LYS A 165 11.12 -18.61 -12.87
C LYS A 165 12.01 -19.46 -13.78
N GLY A 166 13.34 -19.36 -13.65
CA GLY A 166 14.31 -20.12 -14.42
C GLY A 166 14.45 -21.57 -13.96
N GLU A 167 14.51 -21.80 -12.63
CA GLU A 167 14.63 -23.15 -12.07
C GLU A 167 13.37 -24.00 -12.28
N ASN A 168 12.17 -23.44 -12.03
CA ASN A 168 10.90 -24.15 -12.24
C ASN A 168 10.61 -24.48 -13.72
N ALA A 169 11.24 -23.78 -14.67
CA ALA A 169 11.12 -24.07 -16.10
C ALA A 169 12.08 -25.19 -16.55
N ASN A 170 13.17 -25.42 -15.84
CA ASN A 170 14.17 -26.43 -16.15
C ASN A 170 13.84 -27.78 -15.51
N ASP A 171 13.25 -27.77 -14.30
CA ASP A 171 12.79 -28.98 -13.60
C ASP A 171 11.61 -29.69 -14.30
N LYS A 172 10.77 -28.95 -15.04
CA LYS A 172 9.67 -29.52 -15.85
C LYS A 172 10.10 -30.11 -17.20
N ARG A 173 11.40 -30.11 -17.53
CA ARG A 173 11.96 -30.67 -18.77
C ARG A 173 12.78 -31.95 -18.53
N VAL A 174 12.78 -32.50 -17.32
CA VAL A 174 13.43 -33.76 -16.95
C VAL A 174 12.39 -34.84 -16.68
#